data_AF-A0A1H1GZJ1-F1
#
_entry.id   AF-A0A1H1GZJ1-F1
#
_cell.length_a   1.000
_cell.length_b   1.000
_cell.length_c   1.000
_cell.angle_alpha   90.00
_cell.angle_beta   90.00
_cell.angle_gamma   90.00
#
_symmetry.space_group_name_H-M   'P 1'
#
loop_
_entity.id
_entity.type
_entity.pdbx_description
1 polymer ?
#
loop_
_entity_poly.entity_id
_entity_poly.type
_entity_poly.pdbx_seq_one_letter_code
_entity_poly.pdbx_strand_id
1 'polypeptide(L)'
;MSPDRLRTINRRRAIQLLGAGGAVAVAGCLGDDEAAADENGDEEPIDETENGDDADLASLEPTPEGESLSEDDVAALVDAFDDQPMSEGQHEVEGDERVYTPRHVWKWVSDENLIGLHFDDPNPEEATELDYITIGQKGLFTEESQPSEEFTHFHQHTADSWEGGHGGETGDEGYWLTHIAVREIEYPFHDEPIEPQVDYGFMPTPPEEGSEGHDVDWEAPDAGEGDLEDEDRDELLEIFDDSWTTGQDDAPHGTPAHVWKWVSEETFIFLHWDEPAVEEAENLIYFGMGVRGQFTSDDVPAGQEDEFTHFHKHEADSWEAGHGGQDPDQWGTWLVHHATRDHEMPWGEVEVGIDREFMPTPLE
;
A
#
# COMPACT_ATOMS: atom_id res chain seq x y z
N MET A 1 -11.24 18.97 -45.94
CA MET A 1 -10.95 20.32 -45.40
C MET A 1 -11.04 20.21 -43.90
N SER A 2 -9.91 19.96 -43.23
CA SER A 2 -9.78 20.04 -41.78
C SER A 2 -8.67 21.06 -41.49
N PRO A 3 -8.88 22.01 -40.57
CA PRO A 3 -7.81 22.88 -40.10
C PRO A 3 -7.12 22.29 -38.85
N ASP A 4 -5.84 22.59 -38.77
CA ASP A 4 -4.90 22.31 -37.69
C ASP A 4 -5.40 22.69 -36.29
N ARG A 5 -4.98 21.91 -35.29
CA ARG A 5 -4.57 22.45 -33.98
C ARG A 5 -3.25 21.82 -33.56
N LEU A 6 -2.20 22.61 -33.73
CA LEU A 6 -0.96 22.54 -32.97
C LEU A 6 -1.22 22.97 -31.52
N ARG A 7 -0.70 22.23 -30.55
CA ARG A 7 0.01 22.80 -29.38
C ARG A 7 0.97 21.77 -28.78
N THR A 8 2.24 22.03 -29.08
CA THR A 8 3.44 21.57 -28.38
C THR A 8 3.53 22.18 -26.97
N ILE A 9 3.88 21.39 -25.96
CA ILE A 9 4.94 21.76 -25.00
C ILE A 9 5.83 20.52 -24.83
N ASN A 10 7.06 20.67 -25.29
CA ASN A 10 8.14 19.73 -25.16
C ASN A 10 9.12 20.39 -24.17
N ARG A 11 9.31 19.80 -22.99
CA ARG A 11 10.35 20.22 -22.04
C ARG A 11 11.28 19.04 -21.75
N ARG A 12 12.11 18.71 -22.74
CA ARG A 12 13.36 17.98 -22.51
C ARG A 12 14.20 18.69 -21.44
N ARG A 13 14.56 17.98 -20.39
CA ARG A 13 15.92 18.06 -19.83
C ARG A 13 16.69 16.87 -20.34
N ALA A 14 17.86 17.16 -20.90
CA ALA A 14 18.81 16.19 -21.39
C ALA A 14 20.03 16.25 -20.47
N ILE A 15 20.40 15.12 -19.87
CA ILE A 15 21.77 14.86 -19.44
C ILE A 15 22.09 13.42 -19.85
N GLN A 16 23.09 13.26 -20.71
CA GLN A 16 23.77 11.99 -20.94
C GLN A 16 24.87 11.84 -19.89
N LEU A 17 25.01 10.67 -19.27
CA LEU A 17 26.31 10.02 -19.14
C LEU A 17 26.21 8.54 -18.73
N LEU A 18 27.02 7.76 -19.43
CA LEU A 18 27.22 6.31 -19.37
C LEU A 18 27.70 5.81 -18.00
N GLY A 19 27.27 4.58 -17.64
CA GLY A 19 28.20 3.58 -17.09
C GLY A 19 27.71 2.73 -15.93
N ALA A 20 27.10 1.59 -16.26
CA ALA A 20 27.22 0.26 -15.63
C ALA A 20 27.58 0.14 -14.13
N GLY A 21 26.69 -0.55 -13.40
CA GLY A 21 27.04 -1.34 -12.22
C GLY A 21 26.01 -1.19 -11.11
N GLY A 22 24.94 -2.00 -11.17
CA GLY A 22 24.01 -2.16 -10.05
C GLY A 22 24.78 -2.57 -8.80
N ALA A 23 24.62 -1.76 -7.77
CA ALA A 23 25.05 -2.03 -6.42
C ALA A 23 24.00 -1.37 -5.52
N VAL A 24 23.13 -2.21 -4.96
CA VAL A 24 22.20 -1.86 -3.88
C VAL A 24 22.99 -1.09 -2.83
N ALA A 25 22.71 0.21 -2.70
CA ALA A 25 23.36 1.07 -1.73
C ALA A 25 22.61 0.96 -0.41
N VAL A 26 22.89 -0.13 0.32
CA VAL A 26 22.47 -0.32 1.70
C VAL A 26 23.12 0.77 2.56
N ALA A 27 22.32 1.71 3.06
CA ALA A 27 22.74 2.63 4.10
C ALA A 27 22.85 1.85 5.42
N GLY A 28 24.06 1.37 5.70
CA GLY A 28 24.36 0.53 6.86
C GLY A 28 24.41 1.29 8.18
N CYS A 29 23.80 0.69 9.20
CA CYS A 29 24.08 0.94 10.61
C CYS A 29 25.10 -0.09 11.13
N LEU A 30 26.39 0.22 11.11
CA LEU A 30 27.41 -0.47 11.93
C LEU A 30 28.42 0.55 12.45
N GLY A 31 28.15 1.08 13.64
CA GLY A 31 29.13 1.81 14.44
C GLY A 31 30.07 0.83 15.13
N ASP A 32 31.32 0.80 14.69
CA ASP A 32 32.42 0.09 15.33
C ASP A 32 33.23 1.12 16.14
N ASP A 33 33.27 1.00 17.47
CA ASP A 33 34.19 1.77 18.31
C ASP A 33 34.78 0.88 19.42
N GLU A 34 36.01 0.44 19.20
CA GLU A 34 36.93 -0.08 20.22
C GLU A 34 38.25 0.70 20.12
N ALA A 35 38.52 1.60 21.07
CA ALA A 35 39.89 1.93 21.46
C ALA A 35 39.98 2.52 22.88
N ALA A 36 40.89 1.93 23.65
CA ALA A 36 41.12 2.09 25.08
C ALA A 36 41.76 3.42 25.55
N ALA A 37 41.37 3.79 26.78
CA ALA A 37 42.15 4.26 27.94
C ALA A 37 43.20 5.39 27.85
N ASP A 38 43.01 6.45 28.65
CA ASP A 38 44.00 6.88 29.66
C ASP A 38 43.36 7.74 30.78
N GLU A 39 44.00 7.74 31.95
CA GLU A 39 43.55 8.18 33.27
C GLU A 39 43.72 9.69 33.58
N ASN A 40 42.98 10.11 34.63
CA ASN A 40 43.22 11.22 35.58
C ASN A 40 42.81 12.66 35.20
N GLY A 41 41.90 13.24 36.00
CA GLY A 41 41.80 14.69 36.19
C GLY A 41 40.51 15.20 36.81
N ASP A 42 40.47 15.24 38.14
CA ASP A 42 39.76 16.17 39.04
C ASP A 42 38.28 16.55 38.81
N GLU A 43 37.47 16.17 39.80
CA GLU A 43 36.07 16.56 40.04
C GLU A 43 35.92 18.07 40.30
N GLU A 44 35.16 18.75 39.45
CA GLU A 44 34.48 20.01 39.77
C GLU A 44 32.96 19.73 39.75
N PRO A 45 32.19 20.14 40.78
CA PRO A 45 30.77 19.88 40.81
C PRO A 45 30.07 20.75 39.76
N ILE A 46 29.56 20.12 38.70
CA ILE A 46 28.68 20.78 37.74
C ILE A 46 27.34 21.02 38.45
N ASP A 47 26.97 22.29 38.47
CA ASP A 47 25.75 22.84 39.04
C ASP A 47 24.52 22.23 38.33
N GLU A 48 23.81 21.35 39.03
CA GLU A 48 22.45 20.94 38.68
C GLU A 48 21.54 22.17 38.80
N THR A 49 21.39 22.95 37.73
CA THR A 49 20.19 23.76 37.44
C THR A 49 20.36 24.55 36.14
N GLU A 50 20.37 23.86 35.00
CA GLU A 50 19.87 24.45 33.77
C GLU A 50 18.74 23.56 33.24
N ASN A 51 17.65 24.22 32.85
CA ASN A 51 16.35 23.66 32.55
C ASN A 51 16.48 22.45 31.61
N GLY A 52 15.82 21.35 31.95
CA GLY A 52 15.56 20.29 30.99
C GLY A 52 14.90 20.93 29.77
N ASP A 53 15.57 20.80 28.64
CA ASP A 53 15.12 21.22 27.34
C ASP A 53 13.67 20.75 27.15
N ASP A 54 12.73 21.69 27.07
CA ASP A 54 11.51 21.47 26.30
C ASP A 54 12.02 21.21 24.88
N ALA A 55 12.23 19.95 24.52
CA ALA A 55 12.49 19.60 23.14
C ALA A 55 11.29 20.13 22.36
N ASP A 56 11.52 21.05 21.42
CA ASP A 56 10.46 21.59 20.57
C ASP A 56 9.85 20.40 19.80
N LEU A 57 8.69 19.92 20.27
CA LEU A 57 7.96 18.83 19.63
C LEU A 57 7.39 19.33 18.30
N ALA A 58 7.65 18.59 17.23
CA ALA A 58 7.04 18.82 15.93
C ALA A 58 5.66 18.15 15.83
N SER A 59 4.87 18.52 14.82
CA SER A 59 3.62 17.83 14.47
C SER A 59 2.49 17.95 15.51
N LEU A 60 2.40 19.08 16.24
CA LEU A 60 1.38 19.29 17.27
C LEU A 60 0.03 19.79 16.74
N GLU A 61 0.01 20.31 15.51
CA GLU A 61 -1.23 20.68 14.83
C GLU A 61 -1.80 19.46 14.11
N PRO A 62 -3.12 19.37 13.86
CA PRO A 62 -3.67 18.27 13.08
C PRO A 62 -3.01 18.13 11.72
N THR A 63 -2.69 16.89 11.33
CA THR A 63 -2.26 16.56 9.96
C THR A 63 -3.24 17.21 8.97
N PRO A 64 -2.81 17.87 7.89
CA PRO A 64 -3.75 18.45 6.92
C PRO A 64 -4.72 17.42 6.34
N GLU A 65 -5.97 17.84 6.10
CA GLU A 65 -6.97 17.02 5.37
C GLU A 65 -6.52 16.78 3.92
N GLY A 66 -6.74 15.55 3.46
CA GLY A 66 -6.59 15.16 2.06
C GLY A 66 -7.72 15.67 1.16
N GLU A 67 -7.58 15.44 -0.15
CA GLU A 67 -8.67 15.62 -1.11
C GLU A 67 -9.26 14.24 -1.44
N SER A 68 -10.60 14.09 -1.44
CA SER A 68 -11.24 12.92 -2.05
C SER A 68 -10.93 12.84 -3.54
N LEU A 69 -10.99 11.63 -4.10
CA LEU A 69 -10.80 11.40 -5.53
C LEU A 69 -11.72 12.29 -6.37
N SER A 70 -11.15 12.98 -7.37
CA SER A 70 -11.94 13.64 -8.40
C SER A 70 -12.42 12.64 -9.45
N GLU A 71 -13.38 13.05 -10.30
CA GLU A 71 -13.82 12.24 -11.45
C GLU A 71 -12.63 11.88 -12.38
N ASP A 72 -11.66 12.78 -12.52
CA ASP A 72 -10.45 12.55 -13.32
C ASP A 72 -9.51 11.53 -12.64
N ASP A 73 -9.42 11.54 -11.30
CA ASP A 73 -8.61 10.57 -10.54
C ASP A 73 -9.20 9.16 -10.60
N VAL A 74 -10.52 9.04 -10.42
CA VAL A 74 -11.24 7.76 -10.56
C VAL A 74 -11.02 7.19 -11.96
N ALA A 75 -11.21 8.01 -13.00
CA ALA A 75 -10.99 7.57 -14.37
C ALA A 75 -9.54 7.11 -14.62
N ALA A 76 -8.54 7.85 -14.11
CA ALA A 76 -7.14 7.48 -14.25
C ALA A 76 -6.81 6.18 -13.51
N LEU A 77 -7.34 5.96 -12.30
CA LEU A 77 -7.18 4.71 -11.56
C LEU A 77 -7.85 3.53 -12.27
N VAL A 78 -9.04 3.73 -12.84
CA VAL A 78 -9.74 2.69 -13.61
C VAL A 78 -8.98 2.32 -14.88
N ASP A 79 -8.46 3.32 -15.61
CA ASP A 79 -7.66 3.10 -16.80
C ASP A 79 -6.32 2.42 -16.48
N ALA A 80 -5.69 2.76 -15.35
CA ALA A 80 -4.43 2.19 -14.92
C ALA A 80 -4.57 0.82 -14.24
N PHE A 81 -5.77 0.37 -13.87
CA PHE A 81 -6.03 -0.96 -13.27
C PHE A 81 -6.88 -1.80 -14.24
N ASP A 82 -6.40 -1.95 -15.47
CA ASP A 82 -7.15 -2.50 -16.59
C ASP A 82 -7.01 -4.02 -16.78
N ASP A 83 -6.24 -4.71 -15.93
CA ASP A 83 -6.06 -6.16 -16.04
C ASP A 83 -7.34 -6.93 -15.76
N GLN A 84 -7.45 -8.11 -16.36
CA GLN A 84 -8.64 -8.94 -16.36
C GLN A 84 -8.31 -10.36 -15.88
N PRO A 85 -7.93 -10.52 -14.58
CA PRO A 85 -7.50 -11.80 -14.01
C PRO A 85 -8.65 -12.82 -13.88
N MET A 86 -9.88 -12.46 -14.26
CA MET A 86 -11.06 -13.30 -14.17
C MET A 86 -11.58 -13.66 -15.58
N SER A 87 -12.29 -14.77 -15.71
CA SER A 87 -12.88 -15.18 -16.99
C SER A 87 -14.02 -14.24 -17.40
N GLU A 88 -14.25 -14.06 -18.71
CA GLU A 88 -15.29 -13.18 -19.26
C GLU A 88 -16.70 -13.32 -18.61
N GLY A 89 -17.07 -14.52 -18.16
CA GLY A 89 -18.35 -14.77 -17.48
C GLY A 89 -18.50 -14.00 -16.16
N GLN A 90 -17.39 -13.60 -15.54
CA GLN A 90 -17.34 -12.87 -14.29
C GLN A 90 -17.27 -11.35 -14.48
N HIS A 91 -17.13 -10.87 -15.71
CA HIS A 91 -17.07 -9.44 -16.05
C HIS A 91 -18.47 -8.86 -16.37
N GLU A 92 -19.55 -9.45 -15.84
CA GLU A 92 -20.91 -9.29 -16.39
C GLU A 92 -21.28 -7.85 -16.78
N VAL A 93 -21.34 -7.64 -18.11
CA VAL A 93 -21.98 -6.51 -18.80
C VAL A 93 -22.95 -7.07 -19.84
N GLU A 94 -24.26 -7.11 -19.56
CA GLU A 94 -25.29 -7.15 -20.62
C GLU A 94 -26.58 -6.37 -20.30
N GLY A 95 -26.88 -5.37 -21.14
CA GLY A 95 -28.24 -4.91 -21.47
C GLY A 95 -28.65 -3.49 -21.02
N ASP A 96 -29.43 -2.79 -21.87
CA ASP A 96 -30.01 -1.43 -21.70
C ASP A 96 -30.90 -1.24 -20.44
N GLU A 97 -31.06 -2.25 -19.58
CA GLU A 97 -31.81 -2.17 -18.30
C GLU A 97 -31.03 -2.80 -17.10
N ARG A 98 -29.68 -2.77 -17.17
CA ARG A 98 -28.62 -3.07 -16.16
C ARG A 98 -28.41 -4.52 -15.71
N VAL A 99 -27.18 -5.00 -15.91
CA VAL A 99 -26.48 -6.01 -15.08
C VAL A 99 -25.02 -5.55 -15.00
N TYR A 100 -24.50 -5.25 -13.81
CA TYR A 100 -23.10 -4.83 -13.58
C TYR A 100 -22.50 -5.64 -12.43
N THR A 101 -21.35 -6.26 -12.68
CA THR A 101 -20.24 -6.47 -11.73
C THR A 101 -18.98 -6.66 -12.58
N PRO A 102 -17.90 -5.87 -12.41
CA PRO A 102 -17.29 -5.63 -11.11
C PRO A 102 -17.02 -4.16 -10.75
N ARG A 103 -17.23 -3.86 -9.46
CA ARG A 103 -16.66 -2.70 -8.75
C ARG A 103 -15.13 -2.74 -8.65
N HIS A 104 -14.55 -3.88 -9.02
CA HIS A 104 -13.14 -4.16 -8.90
C HIS A 104 -12.42 -3.91 -10.22
N VAL A 105 -11.32 -3.21 -10.14
CA VAL A 105 -10.32 -3.06 -11.20
C VAL A 105 -9.00 -3.61 -10.66
N TRP A 106 -8.17 -4.19 -11.52
CA TRP A 106 -7.02 -5.01 -11.11
C TRP A 106 -5.75 -4.60 -11.84
N LYS A 107 -4.61 -4.81 -11.19
CA LYS A 107 -3.30 -4.69 -11.81
C LYS A 107 -2.40 -5.82 -11.33
N TRP A 108 -1.83 -6.57 -12.25
CA TRP A 108 -0.78 -7.54 -11.97
C TRP A 108 0.47 -6.80 -11.52
N VAL A 109 1.12 -7.36 -10.50
CA VAL A 109 2.37 -6.80 -9.98
C VAL A 109 3.47 -7.86 -9.92
N SER A 110 3.13 -9.13 -10.05
CA SER A 110 4.07 -10.23 -10.30
C SER A 110 3.37 -11.36 -11.06
N ASP A 111 4.10 -12.44 -11.33
CA ASP A 111 3.53 -13.67 -11.92
C ASP A 111 2.42 -14.32 -11.05
N GLU A 112 2.40 -14.02 -9.75
CA GLU A 112 1.50 -14.65 -8.77
C GLU A 112 0.64 -13.67 -7.99
N ASN A 113 0.93 -12.37 -8.02
CA ASN A 113 0.26 -11.38 -7.19
C ASN A 113 -0.34 -10.25 -8.03
N LEU A 114 -1.49 -9.80 -7.57
CA LEU A 114 -2.23 -8.68 -8.13
C LEU A 114 -2.69 -7.75 -7.01
N ILE A 115 -2.88 -6.48 -7.36
CA ILE A 115 -3.54 -5.51 -6.51
C ILE A 115 -4.87 -5.10 -7.16
N GLY A 116 -5.81 -4.65 -6.34
CA GLY A 116 -7.13 -4.25 -6.80
C GLY A 116 -7.68 -3.03 -6.08
N LEU A 117 -8.60 -2.36 -6.76
CA LEU A 117 -9.37 -1.24 -6.22
C LEU A 117 -10.85 -1.60 -6.30
N HIS A 118 -11.59 -1.47 -5.20
CA HIS A 118 -13.02 -1.71 -5.12
C HIS A 118 -13.75 -0.37 -4.95
N PHE A 119 -14.52 0.04 -5.94
CA PHE A 119 -15.27 1.31 -5.93
C PHE A 119 -16.71 1.19 -5.41
N ASP A 120 -17.31 2.33 -5.05
CA ASP A 120 -18.67 2.41 -4.52
C ASP A 120 -19.78 2.10 -5.56
N ASP A 121 -19.50 2.27 -6.87
CA ASP A 121 -20.43 1.93 -7.95
C ASP A 121 -19.99 0.68 -8.75
N PRO A 122 -20.91 -0.25 -9.06
CA PRO A 122 -20.64 -1.41 -9.93
C PRO A 122 -20.08 -1.09 -11.31
N ASN A 123 -20.34 0.11 -11.84
CA ASN A 123 -19.63 0.62 -13.00
C ASN A 123 -18.52 1.57 -12.51
N PRO A 124 -17.23 1.20 -12.62
CA PRO A 124 -16.14 2.07 -12.20
C PRO A 124 -16.14 3.45 -12.90
N GLU A 125 -16.70 3.57 -14.12
CA GLU A 125 -16.87 4.87 -14.80
C GLU A 125 -17.94 5.77 -14.17
N GLU A 126 -18.84 5.22 -13.34
CA GLU A 126 -19.87 5.96 -12.57
C GLU A 126 -19.48 6.11 -11.09
N ALA A 127 -18.34 5.55 -10.66
CA ALA A 127 -17.88 5.60 -9.29
C ALA A 127 -17.47 7.00 -8.85
N THR A 128 -17.58 7.25 -7.54
CA THR A 128 -17.17 8.52 -6.92
C THR A 128 -16.23 8.35 -5.75
N GLU A 129 -16.19 7.16 -5.15
CA GLU A 129 -15.40 6.89 -3.94
C GLU A 129 -14.76 5.51 -4.03
N LEU A 130 -13.57 5.38 -3.43
CA LEU A 130 -12.90 4.09 -3.23
C LEU A 130 -13.36 3.47 -1.91
N ASP A 131 -13.82 2.22 -1.94
CA ASP A 131 -14.24 1.47 -0.75
C ASP A 131 -13.08 0.65 -0.18
N TYR A 132 -12.45 -0.16 -1.02
CA TYR A 132 -11.33 -1.02 -0.60
C TYR A 132 -10.15 -0.93 -1.55
N ILE A 133 -8.96 -1.16 -0.98
CA ILE A 133 -7.85 -1.72 -1.72
C ILE A 133 -7.75 -3.22 -1.42
N THR A 134 -7.28 -3.98 -2.40
CA THR A 134 -7.18 -5.44 -2.32
C THR A 134 -5.78 -5.88 -2.73
N ILE A 135 -5.24 -6.88 -2.06
CA ILE A 135 -4.06 -7.62 -2.50
C ILE A 135 -4.50 -9.06 -2.71
N GLY A 136 -4.13 -9.65 -3.84
CA GLY A 136 -4.45 -11.01 -4.21
C GLY A 136 -3.23 -11.83 -4.57
N GLN A 137 -3.20 -13.08 -4.15
CA GLN A 137 -2.20 -14.07 -4.55
C GLN A 137 -2.89 -15.28 -5.21
N LYS A 138 -2.34 -15.76 -6.33
CA LYS A 138 -2.78 -17.00 -6.97
C LYS A 138 -2.75 -18.15 -5.98
N GLY A 139 -3.69 -19.07 -6.10
CA GLY A 139 -3.73 -20.23 -5.23
C GLY A 139 -4.81 -21.23 -5.60
N LEU A 140 -4.86 -22.29 -4.81
CA LEU A 140 -5.95 -23.25 -4.79
C LEU A 140 -6.84 -22.97 -3.58
N PHE A 141 -8.12 -23.30 -3.65
CA PHE A 141 -9.04 -23.19 -2.53
C PHE A 141 -8.81 -24.31 -1.50
N THR A 142 -7.71 -24.21 -0.74
CA THR A 142 -7.26 -25.15 0.31
C THR A 142 -6.56 -24.40 1.43
N GLU A 143 -6.55 -24.97 2.65
CA GLU A 143 -5.81 -24.40 3.79
C GLU A 143 -4.31 -24.31 3.50
N GLU A 144 -3.75 -25.26 2.75
CA GLU A 144 -2.32 -25.31 2.46
C GLU A 144 -1.85 -24.34 1.37
N SER A 145 -2.78 -23.85 0.54
CA SER A 145 -2.48 -22.85 -0.49
C SER A 145 -2.86 -21.43 -0.07
N GLN A 146 -3.58 -21.27 1.05
CA GLN A 146 -3.85 -19.97 1.66
C GLN A 146 -2.53 -19.39 2.20
N PRO A 147 -2.10 -18.19 1.78
CA PRO A 147 -0.78 -17.66 2.12
C PRO A 147 -0.60 -17.43 3.63
N SER A 148 -1.61 -16.81 4.25
CA SER A 148 -1.66 -16.55 5.68
C SER A 148 -3.12 -16.38 6.14
N GLU A 149 -3.35 -16.25 7.44
CA GLU A 149 -4.71 -16.07 8.01
C GLU A 149 -5.37 -14.74 7.59
N GLU A 150 -4.62 -13.76 7.05
CA GLU A 150 -5.18 -12.47 6.62
C GLU A 150 -5.89 -12.52 5.27
N PHE A 151 -5.55 -13.52 4.44
CA PHE A 151 -6.21 -13.76 3.16
C PHE A 151 -7.53 -14.50 3.37
N THR A 152 -8.55 -13.79 3.85
CA THR A 152 -9.81 -14.41 4.30
C THR A 152 -10.78 -14.73 3.18
N HIS A 153 -10.58 -14.18 1.99
CA HIS A 153 -11.49 -14.31 0.85
C HIS A 153 -10.83 -15.03 -0.33
N PHE A 154 -11.53 -15.97 -0.93
CA PHE A 154 -11.11 -16.68 -2.13
C PHE A 154 -12.09 -16.41 -3.27
N HIS A 155 -11.54 -16.15 -4.45
CA HIS A 155 -12.33 -15.98 -5.67
C HIS A 155 -11.73 -16.80 -6.81
N GLN A 156 -12.51 -17.69 -7.40
CA GLN A 156 -12.11 -18.47 -8.57
C GLN A 156 -11.78 -17.54 -9.74
N HIS A 157 -10.73 -17.87 -10.48
CA HIS A 157 -10.38 -17.14 -11.70
C HIS A 157 -11.33 -17.46 -12.87
N THR A 158 -11.99 -18.61 -12.84
CA THR A 158 -12.98 -19.01 -13.86
C THR A 158 -14.31 -19.38 -13.23
N ALA A 159 -15.38 -18.67 -13.60
CA ALA A 159 -16.76 -19.00 -13.21
C ALA A 159 -17.78 -18.45 -14.23
N ASP A 160 -19.01 -18.94 -14.14
CA ASP A 160 -20.12 -18.51 -15.02
C ASP A 160 -20.71 -17.13 -14.64
N SER A 161 -20.41 -16.61 -13.44
CA SER A 161 -20.79 -15.28 -12.94
C SER A 161 -19.87 -14.84 -11.80
N TRP A 162 -19.87 -13.54 -11.46
CA TRP A 162 -19.09 -13.01 -10.33
C TRP A 162 -19.43 -13.72 -9.01
N GLU A 163 -20.71 -13.80 -8.64
CA GLU A 163 -21.12 -14.50 -7.41
C GLU A 163 -20.83 -16.00 -7.45
N GLY A 164 -20.73 -16.58 -8.64
CA GLY A 164 -20.35 -17.98 -8.83
C GLY A 164 -18.87 -18.24 -8.57
N GLY A 165 -18.02 -17.21 -8.70
CA GLY A 165 -16.60 -17.29 -8.40
C GLY A 165 -16.26 -17.18 -6.91
N HIS A 166 -17.20 -16.74 -6.08
CA HIS A 166 -16.98 -16.60 -4.64
C HIS A 166 -16.79 -17.96 -3.94
N GLY A 167 -15.59 -18.21 -3.39
CA GLY A 167 -15.19 -19.50 -2.84
C GLY A 167 -14.99 -20.56 -3.93
N GLY A 168 -15.18 -21.83 -3.60
CA GLY A 168 -15.07 -22.93 -4.57
C GLY A 168 -15.23 -24.32 -3.95
N GLU A 169 -15.01 -25.35 -4.74
CA GLU A 169 -14.69 -26.70 -4.28
C GLU A 169 -13.21 -26.78 -3.87
N THR A 170 -12.87 -27.70 -2.95
CA THR A 170 -11.48 -27.91 -2.50
C THR A 170 -10.55 -28.16 -3.68
N GLY A 171 -9.53 -27.32 -3.84
CA GLY A 171 -8.57 -27.42 -4.94
C GLY A 171 -8.91 -26.63 -6.20
N ASP A 172 -10.03 -25.88 -6.21
CA ASP A 172 -10.32 -24.96 -7.32
C ASP A 172 -9.26 -23.85 -7.41
N GLU A 173 -8.91 -23.46 -8.63
CA GLU A 173 -7.92 -22.43 -8.91
C GLU A 173 -8.52 -21.01 -8.82
N GLY A 174 -7.76 -20.07 -8.28
CA GLY A 174 -8.21 -18.70 -8.11
C GLY A 174 -7.25 -17.87 -7.29
N TYR A 175 -7.79 -16.92 -6.54
CA TYR A 175 -7.02 -15.93 -5.81
C TYR A 175 -7.45 -15.88 -4.35
N TRP A 176 -6.48 -15.95 -3.46
CA TRP A 176 -6.61 -15.58 -2.05
C TRP A 176 -6.44 -14.08 -1.93
N LEU A 177 -7.41 -13.39 -1.31
CA LEU A 177 -7.51 -11.93 -1.27
C LEU A 177 -7.59 -11.41 0.17
N THR A 178 -6.85 -10.33 0.44
CA THR A 178 -6.98 -9.48 1.62
C THR A 178 -7.64 -8.17 1.20
N HIS A 179 -8.67 -7.73 1.92
CA HIS A 179 -9.36 -6.46 1.68
C HIS A 179 -9.06 -5.47 2.79
N ILE A 180 -8.74 -4.24 2.41
CA ILE A 180 -8.47 -3.15 3.35
C ILE A 180 -9.43 -2.00 3.05
N ALA A 181 -10.34 -1.72 3.97
CA ALA A 181 -11.31 -0.64 3.86
C ALA A 181 -10.59 0.70 4.02
N VAL A 182 -10.78 1.62 3.07
CA VAL A 182 -10.09 2.93 3.09
C VAL A 182 -10.95 4.07 3.60
N ARG A 183 -12.24 3.83 3.82
CA ARG A 183 -13.21 4.80 4.33
C ARG A 183 -14.28 4.11 5.17
N GLU A 184 -15.16 4.89 5.80
CA GLU A 184 -16.36 4.34 6.41
C GLU A 184 -17.30 3.81 5.31
N ILE A 185 -17.71 2.54 5.40
CA ILE A 185 -18.61 1.93 4.40
C ILE A 185 -19.76 1.17 5.08
N GLU A 186 -20.95 1.30 4.49
CA GLU A 186 -22.13 0.52 4.86
C GLU A 186 -22.34 -0.61 3.84
N TYR A 187 -21.96 -1.85 4.21
CA TYR A 187 -22.21 -3.05 3.40
C TYR A 187 -23.28 -3.95 4.01
N PRO A 188 -24.07 -4.68 3.19
CA PRO A 188 -25.18 -5.50 3.68
C PRO A 188 -24.71 -6.79 4.39
N PHE A 189 -23.42 -7.12 4.31
CA PHE A 189 -22.81 -8.28 4.99
C PHE A 189 -22.11 -7.92 6.31
N HIS A 190 -22.07 -6.64 6.69
CA HIS A 190 -21.65 -6.19 8.03
C HIS A 190 -22.86 -5.71 8.84
N ASP A 191 -22.85 -6.00 10.14
CA ASP A 191 -23.90 -5.55 11.08
C ASP A 191 -23.73 -4.07 11.49
N GLU A 192 -22.50 -3.56 11.41
CA GLU A 192 -22.11 -2.18 11.74
C GLU A 192 -21.30 -1.59 10.57
N PRO A 193 -21.26 -0.25 10.41
CA PRO A 193 -20.37 0.39 9.45
C PRO A 193 -18.91 -0.03 9.65
N ILE A 194 -18.19 -0.18 8.55
CA ILE A 194 -16.79 -0.60 8.53
C ILE A 194 -15.96 0.68 8.51
N GLU A 195 -15.27 0.99 9.59
CA GLU A 195 -14.27 2.08 9.61
C GLU A 195 -13.00 1.65 8.84
N PRO A 196 -12.11 2.58 8.45
CA PRO A 196 -10.85 2.23 7.80
C PRO A 196 -10.06 1.18 8.58
N GLN A 197 -9.77 0.04 7.96
CA GLN A 197 -9.13 -1.11 8.63
C GLN A 197 -8.77 -2.22 7.63
N VAL A 198 -7.97 -3.20 8.07
CA VAL A 198 -7.90 -4.51 7.41
C VAL A 198 -9.18 -5.27 7.70
N ASP A 199 -9.99 -5.53 6.67
CA ASP A 199 -11.33 -6.10 6.81
C ASP A 199 -11.32 -7.63 6.71
N TYR A 200 -10.97 -8.29 7.81
CA TYR A 200 -11.07 -9.74 7.94
C TYR A 200 -12.51 -10.28 7.80
N GLY A 201 -13.52 -9.41 7.91
CA GLY A 201 -14.93 -9.74 7.78
C GLY A 201 -15.46 -9.66 6.35
N PHE A 202 -14.65 -9.22 5.38
CA PHE A 202 -15.06 -9.09 3.99
C PHE A 202 -15.34 -10.47 3.38
N MET A 203 -16.62 -10.87 3.41
CA MET A 203 -17.14 -12.09 2.79
C MET A 203 -16.17 -13.29 2.91
N PRO A 204 -15.83 -13.78 4.12
CA PRO A 204 -14.78 -14.78 4.26
C PRO A 204 -15.18 -16.12 3.65
N THR A 205 -14.21 -16.83 3.08
CA THR A 205 -14.37 -18.17 2.49
C THR A 205 -13.44 -19.15 3.20
N PRO A 206 -13.89 -19.81 4.28
CA PRO A 206 -13.06 -20.77 4.99
C PRO A 206 -12.70 -21.96 4.08
N PRO A 207 -11.41 -22.25 3.84
CA PRO A 207 -11.01 -23.43 3.08
C PRO A 207 -11.12 -24.71 3.92
N GLU A 208 -10.99 -25.86 3.27
CA GLU A 208 -10.80 -27.16 3.92
C GLU A 208 -9.36 -27.68 3.65
N GLU A 209 -8.87 -28.59 4.50
CA GLU A 209 -7.61 -29.33 4.24
C GLU A 209 -7.64 -29.98 2.85
N GLY A 210 -6.64 -29.69 2.03
CA GLY A 210 -6.47 -30.23 0.68
C GLY A 210 -5.53 -31.44 0.63
N SER A 211 -5.24 -31.90 -0.59
CA SER A 211 -4.14 -32.86 -0.84
C SER A 211 -2.97 -32.25 -1.61
N GLU A 212 -3.12 -31.00 -2.05
CA GLU A 212 -2.23 -30.28 -2.93
C GLU A 212 -1.83 -28.97 -2.22
N GLY A 213 -0.55 -28.59 -2.31
CA GLY A 213 -0.04 -27.34 -1.75
C GLY A 213 -0.31 -26.16 -2.69
N HIS A 214 0.51 -25.13 -2.61
CA HIS A 214 0.49 -23.96 -3.49
C HIS A 214 1.08 -24.26 -4.88
N ASP A 215 0.43 -25.13 -5.67
CA ASP A 215 0.81 -25.40 -7.07
C ASP A 215 -0.08 -24.57 -8.01
N VAL A 216 0.49 -23.53 -8.62
CA VAL A 216 -0.22 -22.52 -9.41
C VAL A 216 0.24 -22.45 -10.87
N ASP A 217 0.60 -23.60 -11.48
CA ASP A 217 1.01 -23.75 -12.91
C ASP A 217 -0.18 -23.59 -13.90
N TRP A 218 -1.07 -22.63 -13.62
CA TRP A 218 -2.16 -22.20 -14.50
C TRP A 218 -1.92 -20.76 -14.97
N GLU A 219 -2.39 -20.44 -16.16
CA GLU A 219 -2.32 -19.08 -16.74
C GLU A 219 -3.65 -18.37 -16.46
N ALA A 220 -3.60 -17.11 -16.07
CA ALA A 220 -4.76 -16.28 -15.85
C ALA A 220 -5.51 -16.07 -17.18
N PRO A 221 -6.83 -15.79 -17.12
CA PRO A 221 -7.66 -15.64 -18.31
C PRO A 221 -7.19 -14.60 -19.33
N ASP A 222 -6.56 -13.51 -18.89
CA ASP A 222 -6.00 -12.45 -19.75
C ASP A 222 -4.54 -12.69 -20.16
N ALA A 223 -3.85 -13.64 -19.51
CA ALA A 223 -2.41 -13.87 -19.60
C ALA A 223 -1.57 -12.61 -19.32
N GLY A 224 -2.09 -11.71 -18.46
CA GLY A 224 -1.47 -10.45 -18.08
C GLY A 224 -0.47 -10.56 -16.93
N GLU A 225 -0.26 -11.77 -16.38
CA GLU A 225 0.59 -11.94 -15.21
C GLU A 225 2.04 -11.51 -15.47
N GLY A 226 2.63 -10.88 -14.47
CA GLY A 226 4.02 -10.43 -14.52
C GLY A 226 4.28 -9.18 -13.70
N ASP A 227 5.54 -8.78 -13.70
CA ASP A 227 5.95 -7.48 -13.15
C ASP A 227 5.37 -6.33 -13.98
N LEU A 228 5.16 -5.19 -13.33
CA LEU A 228 4.71 -3.96 -13.99
C LEU A 228 5.66 -3.58 -15.13
N GLU A 229 5.11 -3.22 -16.29
CA GLU A 229 5.94 -2.63 -17.34
C GLU A 229 6.37 -1.21 -16.94
N ASP A 230 7.45 -0.71 -17.56
CA ASP A 230 7.92 0.67 -17.32
C ASP A 230 6.79 1.70 -17.58
N GLU A 231 5.89 1.44 -18.53
CA GLU A 231 4.78 2.33 -18.87
C GLU A 231 3.71 2.33 -17.78
N ASP A 232 3.34 1.16 -17.24
CA ASP A 232 2.42 1.06 -16.08
C ASP A 232 3.01 1.72 -14.82
N ARG A 233 4.30 1.48 -14.54
CA ARG A 233 4.99 2.14 -13.42
C ARG A 233 4.90 3.65 -13.57
N ASP A 234 5.32 4.19 -14.72
CA ASP A 234 5.36 5.63 -14.96
C ASP A 234 3.96 6.25 -14.87
N GLU A 235 2.91 5.56 -15.33
CA GLU A 235 1.51 5.98 -15.18
C GLU A 235 1.07 6.03 -13.71
N LEU A 236 1.36 4.99 -12.93
CA LEU A 236 1.05 4.97 -11.49
C LEU A 236 1.79 6.09 -10.73
N LEU A 237 3.04 6.38 -11.10
CA LEU A 237 3.80 7.50 -10.52
C LEU A 237 3.18 8.87 -10.86
N GLU A 238 2.52 9.01 -12.01
CA GLU A 238 1.78 10.23 -12.38
C GLU A 238 0.45 10.35 -11.62
N ILE A 239 -0.21 9.23 -11.31
CA ILE A 239 -1.49 9.21 -10.58
C ILE A 239 -1.30 9.47 -9.08
N PHE A 240 -0.24 8.89 -8.49
CA PHE A 240 0.08 8.96 -7.07
C PHE A 240 1.02 10.14 -6.75
N ASP A 241 0.61 11.37 -7.09
CA ASP A 241 1.48 12.55 -7.00
C ASP A 241 1.21 13.44 -5.77
N ASP A 242 0.44 12.95 -4.79
CA ASP A 242 0.06 13.72 -3.61
C ASP A 242 1.20 13.83 -2.58
N SER A 243 1.08 14.85 -1.73
CA SER A 243 1.99 15.10 -0.60
C SER A 243 1.19 15.25 0.68
N TRP A 244 1.68 14.63 1.76
CA TRP A 244 1.05 14.72 3.08
C TRP A 244 2.02 15.13 4.20
N THR A 245 3.34 15.10 3.95
CA THR A 245 4.37 15.52 4.91
C THR A 245 4.87 16.94 4.61
N THR A 246 5.48 17.58 5.62
CA THR A 246 6.09 18.91 5.52
C THR A 246 7.41 18.95 6.27
N GLY A 247 8.43 19.57 5.67
CA GLY A 247 9.75 19.76 6.29
C GLY A 247 10.71 18.59 6.16
N GLN A 248 10.25 17.48 5.57
CA GLN A 248 10.96 16.19 5.51
C GLN A 248 11.56 15.92 4.12
N ASP A 249 11.94 16.98 3.41
CA ASP A 249 12.43 16.94 2.02
C ASP A 249 13.90 16.47 1.90
N ASP A 250 14.54 16.13 3.01
CA ASP A 250 15.99 15.91 3.14
C ASP A 250 16.43 14.45 3.01
N ALA A 251 15.48 13.53 2.87
CA ALA A 251 15.77 12.13 2.60
C ALA A 251 16.69 12.00 1.38
N PRO A 252 17.92 11.47 1.55
CA PRO A 252 18.90 11.41 0.49
C PRO A 252 18.37 10.52 -0.63
N HIS A 253 18.11 11.13 -1.79
CA HIS A 253 17.55 10.53 -3.01
C HIS A 253 16.03 10.44 -3.13
N GLY A 254 15.27 11.16 -2.31
CA GLY A 254 13.81 11.17 -2.44
C GLY A 254 13.16 9.92 -1.86
N THR A 255 13.74 9.38 -0.79
CA THR A 255 13.04 8.40 0.03
C THR A 255 11.96 9.12 0.85
N PRO A 256 10.82 8.47 1.11
CA PRO A 256 10.57 7.10 0.72
C PRO A 256 10.37 6.98 -0.77
N ALA A 257 10.73 5.80 -1.28
CA ALA A 257 10.27 5.29 -2.56
C ALA A 257 8.74 5.08 -2.57
N HIS A 258 8.01 5.96 -1.91
CA HIS A 258 6.58 5.93 -1.77
C HIS A 258 5.98 7.07 -2.56
N VAL A 259 4.92 6.73 -3.26
CA VAL A 259 4.04 7.68 -3.92
C VAL A 259 2.65 7.48 -3.32
N TRP A 260 1.91 8.59 -3.18
CA TRP A 260 0.70 8.64 -2.35
C TRP A 260 -0.46 9.19 -3.16
N LYS A 261 -1.66 8.73 -2.85
CA LYS A 261 -2.90 9.30 -3.37
C LYS A 261 -3.92 9.41 -2.26
N TRP A 262 -4.36 10.61 -1.94
CA TRP A 262 -5.51 10.81 -1.06
C TRP A 262 -6.75 10.23 -1.73
N VAL A 263 -7.49 9.44 -0.95
CA VAL A 263 -8.74 8.82 -1.40
C VAL A 263 -9.93 9.33 -0.59
N SER A 264 -9.65 10.01 0.54
CA SER A 264 -10.61 10.77 1.33
C SER A 264 -9.89 11.89 2.10
N GLU A 265 -10.63 12.67 2.88
CA GLU A 265 -10.06 13.67 3.80
C GLU A 265 -9.14 13.04 4.86
N GLU A 266 -9.36 11.77 5.22
CA GLU A 266 -8.68 11.08 6.34
C GLU A 266 -7.68 10.00 5.90
N THR A 267 -7.81 9.47 4.68
CA THR A 267 -7.05 8.31 4.21
C THR A 267 -6.37 8.56 2.88
N PHE A 268 -5.12 8.13 2.78
CA PHE A 268 -4.43 7.93 1.50
C PHE A 268 -4.08 6.47 1.28
N ILE A 269 -3.89 6.10 0.03
CA ILE A 269 -3.25 4.85 -0.37
C ILE A 269 -1.84 5.14 -0.89
N PHE A 270 -0.96 4.14 -0.86
CA PHE A 270 0.42 4.34 -1.27
C PHE A 270 1.03 3.12 -1.93
N LEU A 271 1.98 3.39 -2.82
CA LEU A 271 2.82 2.40 -3.50
C LEU A 271 4.25 2.58 -2.99
N HIS A 272 4.91 1.50 -2.56
CA HIS A 272 6.31 1.51 -2.15
C HIS A 272 7.14 0.66 -3.10
N TRP A 273 8.15 1.26 -3.70
CA TRP A 273 9.03 0.67 -4.69
C TRP A 273 10.36 0.17 -4.12
N ASP A 274 11.01 -0.75 -4.83
CA ASP A 274 12.27 -1.40 -4.43
C ASP A 274 13.52 -0.51 -4.52
N GLU A 275 13.43 0.64 -5.19
CA GLU A 275 14.52 1.61 -5.30
C GLU A 275 14.12 2.98 -4.76
N PRO A 276 15.00 3.68 -4.01
CA PRO A 276 14.75 5.02 -3.49
C PRO A 276 14.37 6.05 -4.57
N ALA A 277 14.99 5.94 -5.75
CA ALA A 277 14.60 6.71 -6.91
C ALA A 277 13.54 5.91 -7.67
N VAL A 278 12.28 6.30 -7.53
CA VAL A 278 11.12 5.56 -8.08
C VAL A 278 11.17 5.40 -9.60
N GLU A 279 11.84 6.30 -10.32
CA GLU A 279 12.04 6.17 -11.77
C GLU A 279 13.12 5.14 -12.17
N GLU A 280 13.88 4.63 -11.19
CA GLU A 280 14.86 3.54 -11.35
C GLU A 280 14.33 2.22 -10.78
N ALA A 281 13.14 2.22 -10.15
CA ALA A 281 12.54 1.04 -9.54
C ALA A 281 12.06 0.04 -10.59
N GLU A 282 12.22 -1.25 -10.28
CA GLU A 282 11.77 -2.36 -11.12
C GLU A 282 10.54 -3.04 -10.51
N ASN A 283 10.36 -2.98 -9.19
CA ASN A 283 9.36 -3.77 -8.50
C ASN A 283 8.56 -2.92 -7.50
N LEU A 284 7.24 -3.06 -7.54
CA LEU A 284 6.37 -2.62 -6.45
C LEU A 284 6.48 -3.64 -5.32
N ILE A 285 6.96 -3.25 -4.14
CA ILE A 285 7.18 -4.16 -3.00
C ILE A 285 6.14 -4.03 -1.89
N TYR A 286 5.48 -2.87 -1.75
CA TYR A 286 4.29 -2.74 -0.91
C TYR A 286 3.18 -1.93 -1.58
N PHE A 287 1.95 -2.29 -1.24
CA PHE A 287 0.73 -1.51 -1.46
C PHE A 287 0.02 -1.37 -0.12
N GLY A 288 -0.38 -0.16 0.25
CA GLY A 288 -0.92 0.05 1.59
C GLY A 288 -1.77 1.29 1.72
N MET A 289 -2.16 1.58 2.96
CA MET A 289 -2.92 2.77 3.31
C MET A 289 -2.37 3.45 4.55
N GLY A 290 -2.60 4.76 4.61
CA GLY A 290 -2.35 5.58 5.78
C GLY A 290 -3.63 6.27 6.24
N VAL A 291 -3.90 6.24 7.55
CA VAL A 291 -5.04 6.93 8.19
C VAL A 291 -4.51 8.04 9.10
N ARG A 292 -5.03 9.25 8.92
CA ARG A 292 -4.71 10.40 9.78
C ARG A 292 -5.12 10.13 11.23
N GLY A 293 -4.27 10.53 12.17
CA GLY A 293 -4.56 10.38 13.60
C GLY A 293 -3.45 10.92 14.48
N GLN A 294 -3.65 10.86 15.80
CA GLN A 294 -2.61 11.13 16.79
C GLN A 294 -1.85 9.86 17.15
N PHE A 295 -0.66 10.03 17.73
CA PHE A 295 0.16 8.93 18.23
C PHE A 295 -0.40 8.35 19.54
N THR A 296 -1.60 7.76 19.47
CA THR A 296 -2.31 7.15 20.60
C THR A 296 -2.97 5.85 20.18
N SER A 297 -3.24 4.95 21.13
CA SER A 297 -3.95 3.69 20.87
C SER A 297 -5.39 3.90 20.41
N ASP A 298 -6.02 4.99 20.86
CA ASP A 298 -7.42 5.29 20.54
C ASP A 298 -7.58 5.75 19.08
N ASP A 299 -6.50 6.25 18.47
CA ASP A 299 -6.47 6.69 17.06
C ASP A 299 -5.86 5.65 16.11
N VAL A 300 -5.45 4.48 16.62
CA VAL A 300 -5.09 3.35 15.76
C VAL A 300 -6.35 2.86 15.05
N PRO A 301 -6.36 2.74 13.70
CA PRO A 301 -7.56 2.40 12.94
C PRO A 301 -8.22 1.10 13.41
N ALA A 302 -9.51 1.19 13.77
CA ALA A 302 -10.32 0.11 14.33
C ALA A 302 -9.68 -0.66 15.52
N GLY A 303 -8.69 -0.06 16.21
CA GLY A 303 -7.92 -0.71 17.27
C GLY A 303 -7.00 -1.84 16.79
N GLN A 304 -6.62 -1.86 15.50
CA GLN A 304 -5.77 -2.87 14.87
C GLN A 304 -4.27 -2.56 15.05
N GLU A 305 -3.80 -2.50 16.30
CA GLU A 305 -2.39 -2.20 16.64
C GLU A 305 -1.38 -3.18 16.03
N ASP A 306 -1.81 -4.43 15.78
CA ASP A 306 -0.96 -5.46 15.17
C ASP A 306 -0.86 -5.31 13.64
N GLU A 307 -1.71 -4.51 12.99
CA GLU A 307 -1.71 -4.29 11.54
C GLU A 307 -1.17 -2.90 11.16
N PHE A 308 -1.61 -1.87 11.89
CA PHE A 308 -1.14 -0.50 11.75
C PHE A 308 0.06 -0.27 12.69
N THR A 309 1.15 -1.00 12.42
CA THR A 309 2.32 -1.04 13.30
C THR A 309 3.21 0.19 13.17
N HIS A 310 3.07 0.94 12.08
CA HIS A 310 3.93 2.08 11.76
C HIS A 310 3.16 3.41 11.84
N PHE A 311 3.70 4.37 12.58
CA PHE A 311 3.23 5.74 12.64
C PHE A 311 4.30 6.69 12.10
N HIS A 312 3.86 7.69 11.34
CA HIS A 312 4.74 8.71 10.82
C HIS A 312 4.12 10.09 10.96
N LYS A 313 4.86 11.03 11.54
CA LYS A 313 4.44 12.42 11.73
C LYS A 313 4.33 13.13 10.39
N HIS A 314 3.35 14.02 10.27
CA HIS A 314 3.21 14.85 9.07
C HIS A 314 4.28 15.96 9.04
N GLU A 315 4.67 16.51 10.20
CA GLU A 315 5.71 17.54 10.29
C GLU A 315 6.91 17.05 11.10
N ALA A 316 8.10 17.12 10.49
CA ALA A 316 9.38 16.88 11.16
C ALA A 316 10.53 17.55 10.42
N ASP A 317 11.69 17.69 11.08
CA ASP A 317 12.90 18.29 10.50
C ASP A 317 13.65 17.36 9.53
N SER A 318 13.34 16.06 9.57
CA SER A 318 13.81 15.06 8.60
C SER A 318 12.86 13.89 8.51
N TRP A 319 12.99 13.07 7.47
CA TRP A 319 12.24 11.82 7.33
C TRP A 319 12.41 10.89 8.54
N GLU A 320 13.64 10.66 8.98
CA GLU A 320 13.91 9.82 10.16
C GLU A 320 13.34 10.43 11.44
N ALA A 321 13.29 11.76 11.53
CA ALA A 321 12.65 12.43 12.65
C ALA A 321 11.13 12.33 12.59
N GLY A 322 10.53 12.06 11.43
CA GLY A 322 9.11 11.80 11.24
C GLY A 322 8.65 10.45 11.81
N HIS A 323 9.56 9.49 11.91
CA HIS A 323 9.29 8.14 12.40
C HIS A 323 8.80 8.12 13.86
N GLY A 324 7.58 7.62 14.07
CA GLY A 324 6.93 7.50 15.39
C GLY A 324 6.55 8.82 16.06
N GLY A 325 5.95 8.74 17.24
CA GLY A 325 5.70 9.88 18.12
C GLY A 325 6.47 9.78 19.43
N GLN A 326 6.70 10.94 20.05
CA GLN A 326 7.23 11.11 21.40
C GLN A 326 6.13 11.53 22.40
N ASP A 327 4.99 12.01 21.91
CA ASP A 327 3.90 12.52 22.74
C ASP A 327 2.53 12.20 22.10
N PRO A 328 1.51 11.84 22.90
CA PRO A 328 0.16 11.55 22.38
C PRO A 328 -0.53 12.72 21.68
N ASP A 329 -0.08 13.97 21.88
CA ASP A 329 -0.63 15.13 21.17
C ASP A 329 -0.07 15.26 19.74
N GLN A 330 0.94 14.46 19.35
CA GLN A 330 1.53 14.53 18.02
C GLN A 330 0.64 13.85 16.97
N TRP A 331 0.45 14.56 15.87
CA TRP A 331 -0.34 14.14 14.72
C TRP A 331 0.52 13.58 13.61
N GLY A 332 -0.06 12.65 12.86
CA GLY A 332 0.59 12.02 11.73
C GLY A 332 -0.39 11.10 11.06
N THR A 333 0.13 9.93 10.71
CA THR A 333 -0.60 8.88 10.02
C THR A 333 -0.20 7.53 10.57
N TRP A 334 -1.18 6.67 10.81
CA TRP A 334 -1.00 5.23 11.05
C TRP A 334 -1.03 4.49 9.72
N LEU A 335 -0.02 3.67 9.45
CA LEU A 335 0.20 3.01 8.17
C LEU A 335 0.16 1.49 8.32
N VAL A 336 -0.50 0.84 7.37
CA VAL A 336 -0.41 -0.61 7.14
C VAL A 336 0.31 -0.86 5.82
N HIS A 337 1.32 -1.72 5.86
CA HIS A 337 2.13 -2.10 4.70
C HIS A 337 1.79 -3.53 4.30
N HIS A 338 1.20 -3.71 3.12
CA HIS A 338 0.97 -5.04 2.57
C HIS A 338 2.01 -5.33 1.50
N ALA A 339 2.89 -6.29 1.77
CA ALA A 339 3.88 -6.77 0.82
C ALA A 339 3.17 -7.41 -0.38
N THR A 340 3.62 -7.06 -1.58
CA THR A 340 3.05 -7.55 -2.85
C THR A 340 3.88 -8.68 -3.47
N ARG A 341 5.05 -8.97 -2.89
CA ARG A 341 5.97 -10.04 -3.29
C ARG A 341 6.92 -10.37 -2.15
N ASP A 342 7.54 -11.54 -2.23
CA ASP A 342 8.64 -11.88 -1.32
C ASP A 342 9.87 -11.01 -1.59
N HIS A 343 10.47 -10.45 -0.55
CA HIS A 343 11.68 -9.61 -0.66
C HIS A 343 12.44 -9.52 0.67
N GLU A 344 13.68 -8.99 0.65
CA GLU A 344 14.50 -8.81 1.85
C GLU A 344 14.51 -7.33 2.27
N MET A 345 14.18 -7.07 3.53
CA MET A 345 14.25 -5.76 4.18
C MET A 345 15.28 -5.78 5.32
N PRO A 346 15.68 -4.62 5.88
CA PRO A 346 16.63 -4.57 7.00
C PRO A 346 16.21 -5.37 8.25
N TRP A 347 14.92 -5.67 8.41
CA TRP A 347 14.37 -6.50 9.49
C TRP A 347 14.26 -7.99 9.16
N GLY A 348 14.43 -8.40 7.90
CA GLY A 348 14.46 -9.80 7.49
C GLY A 348 13.79 -10.06 6.14
N GLU A 349 13.53 -11.34 5.90
CA GLU A 349 12.71 -11.80 4.78
C GLU A 349 11.25 -11.39 5.03
N VAL A 350 10.62 -10.79 4.02
CA VAL A 350 9.22 -10.38 4.00
C VAL A 350 8.52 -11.26 2.99
N GLU A 351 7.44 -11.92 3.42
CA GLU A 351 6.56 -12.72 2.55
C GLU A 351 5.35 -11.86 2.12
N VAL A 352 4.70 -12.24 1.02
CA VAL A 352 3.42 -11.63 0.61
C VAL A 352 2.41 -11.63 1.76
N GLY A 353 1.84 -10.46 2.09
CA GLY A 353 1.00 -10.31 3.27
C GLY A 353 1.21 -8.99 4.01
N ILE A 354 0.56 -8.82 5.16
CA ILE A 354 0.80 -7.63 6.01
C ILE A 354 2.15 -7.77 6.70
N ASP A 355 3.04 -6.81 6.45
CA ASP A 355 4.35 -6.75 7.10
C ASP A 355 4.25 -6.07 8.46
N ARG A 356 3.96 -6.89 9.47
CA ARG A 356 3.84 -6.45 10.87
C ARG A 356 5.18 -6.05 11.49
N GLU A 357 6.30 -6.33 10.81
CA GLU A 357 7.65 -5.95 11.22
C GLU A 357 8.15 -4.69 10.48
N PHE A 358 7.31 -4.08 9.63
CA PHE A 358 7.62 -2.84 8.94
C PHE A 358 7.80 -1.69 9.92
N MET A 359 9.06 -1.43 10.29
CA MET A 359 9.49 -0.30 11.13
C MET A 359 8.47 0.05 12.24
N PRO A 360 8.18 -0.86 13.18
CA PRO A 360 7.11 -0.67 14.14
C PRO A 360 7.40 0.50 15.09
N THR A 361 6.37 1.28 15.39
CA THR A 361 6.40 2.43 16.31
C THR A 361 5.49 2.17 17.51
N PRO A 362 5.99 1.46 18.54
CA PRO A 362 5.16 1.09 19.68
C PRO A 362 4.74 2.31 20.50
N LEU A 363 3.50 2.28 20.97
CA LEU A 363 3.00 3.23 21.96
C LEU A 363 3.61 2.92 23.35
N GLU A 364 4.05 3.94 24.08
CA GLU A 364 4.69 3.81 25.41
C GLU A 364 3.73 3.67 26.60
#